data_AF-A0A330L9M5-F1
#
_entry.id   AF-A0A330L9M5-F1
#
_cell.length_a   1.000
_cell.length_b   1.000
_cell.length_c   1.000
_cell.angle_alpha   90.00
_cell.angle_beta   90.00
_cell.angle_gamma   90.00
#
_symmetry.space_group_name_H-M   'P 1'
#
loop_
_entity.id
_entity.type
_entity.pdbx_description
1 polymer ?
#
loop_
_entity_poly.entity_id
_entity_poly.type
_entity_poly.pdbx_seq_one_letter_code
_entity_poly.pdbx_strand_id
1 'polypeptide(L)'
;MANSFRIGGLTALLLAGLTMSPTLSDAQVMGDEAELGRLQSKAEEAIGNDDADGAAMMMGRAALLAAQLGKREAGSKTAFRKSQEALFRSQEHTYRAMALFRRAGGQLPASSGVCGSLALARTSLGHVTELDSSAPQDTRLLEEDTRLRASADTWRQVVDSIIAEYHCL
;
A
#
# COMPACT_ATOMS: atom_id res chain seq x y z
N MET A 1 -40.29 -31.73 -61.61
CA MET A 1 -40.48 -32.59 -60.42
C MET A 1 -39.77 -31.87 -59.27
N ALA A 2 -40.49 -31.10 -58.43
CA ALA A 2 -40.99 -31.49 -57.09
C ALA A 2 -39.85 -32.05 -56.19
N ASN A 3 -39.57 -31.65 -54.95
CA ASN A 3 -40.21 -30.87 -53.88
C ASN A 3 -39.05 -30.46 -52.93
N SER A 4 -38.96 -29.23 -52.41
CA SER A 4 -39.42 -28.80 -51.07
C SER A 4 -38.95 -29.69 -49.90
N PHE A 5 -38.22 -29.13 -48.91
CA PHE A 5 -38.60 -29.10 -47.47
C PHE A 5 -37.49 -28.59 -46.50
N ARG A 6 -37.87 -27.57 -45.71
CA ARG A 6 -37.63 -27.34 -44.25
C ARG A 6 -36.23 -26.97 -43.76
N ILE A 7 -36.03 -25.73 -43.29
CA ILE A 7 -36.23 -25.28 -41.89
C ILE A 7 -35.45 -26.17 -40.91
N GLY A 8 -34.28 -25.70 -40.49
CA GLY A 8 -33.49 -26.30 -39.41
C GLY A 8 -32.45 -25.32 -38.85
N GLY A 9 -32.81 -24.66 -37.74
CA GLY A 9 -31.93 -23.98 -36.77
C GLY A 9 -31.31 -22.65 -37.24
N LEU A 10 -31.73 -21.45 -36.82
CA LEU A 10 -32.34 -21.01 -35.56
C LEU A 10 -31.63 -21.51 -34.29
N THR A 11 -30.29 -21.64 -34.29
CA THR A 11 -29.47 -21.88 -33.09
C THR A 11 -27.97 -21.66 -33.34
N ALA A 12 -27.55 -20.50 -33.85
CA ALA A 12 -26.11 -20.20 -34.00
C ALA A 12 -25.74 -18.73 -33.80
N LEU A 13 -26.52 -17.98 -33.00
CA LEU A 13 -26.35 -16.53 -32.84
C LEU A 13 -26.31 -16.08 -31.36
N LEU A 14 -25.81 -16.93 -30.48
CA LEU A 14 -25.78 -16.67 -29.02
C LEU A 14 -24.44 -16.97 -28.32
N LEU A 15 -23.35 -17.23 -29.04
CA LEU A 15 -22.05 -17.59 -28.43
C LEU A 15 -20.86 -16.70 -28.85
N ALA A 16 -21.10 -15.54 -29.45
CA ALA A 16 -20.07 -14.52 -29.68
C ALA A 16 -20.05 -13.46 -28.57
N GLY A 17 -20.40 -13.85 -27.34
CA GLY A 17 -20.35 -13.00 -26.16
C GLY A 17 -18.91 -12.82 -25.67
N LEU A 18 -18.19 -11.91 -26.32
CA LEU A 18 -17.13 -11.06 -25.75
C LEU A 18 -16.36 -11.66 -24.56
N THR A 19 -15.32 -12.45 -24.85
CA THR A 19 -14.17 -12.54 -23.95
C THR A 19 -13.37 -11.23 -24.02
N MET A 20 -13.98 -10.11 -23.61
CA MET A 20 -13.21 -8.92 -23.24
C MET A 20 -12.54 -9.27 -21.91
N SER A 21 -11.31 -9.80 -21.99
CA SER A 21 -10.39 -9.72 -20.87
C SER A 21 -10.34 -8.25 -20.45
N PRO A 22 -10.63 -7.89 -19.19
CA PRO A 22 -10.50 -6.52 -18.76
C PRO A 22 -9.01 -6.18 -18.76
N THR A 23 -8.53 -5.61 -19.85
CA THR A 23 -7.34 -4.77 -19.80
C THR A 23 -7.75 -3.57 -18.95
N LEU A 24 -7.53 -3.67 -17.64
CA LEU A 24 -7.67 -2.55 -16.72
C LEU A 24 -6.85 -1.40 -17.32
N SER A 25 -7.53 -0.30 -17.61
CA SER A 25 -7.00 0.83 -18.38
C SER A 25 -5.91 1.56 -17.58
N ASP A 26 -4.89 2.12 -18.24
CA ASP A 26 -3.86 2.97 -17.63
C ASP A 26 -4.46 4.09 -16.75
N ALA A 27 -5.67 4.56 -17.09
CA ALA A 27 -6.42 5.52 -16.30
C ALA A 27 -6.74 5.04 -14.86
N GLN A 28 -6.94 3.74 -14.66
CA GLN A 28 -7.20 3.16 -13.34
C GLN A 28 -5.92 3.11 -12.49
N VAL A 29 -4.76 2.82 -13.10
CA VAL A 29 -3.47 2.83 -12.40
C VAL A 29 -3.12 4.26 -11.98
N MET A 30 -3.29 5.25 -12.88
CA MET A 30 -3.09 6.66 -12.54
C MET A 30 -4.01 7.15 -11.42
N GLY A 31 -5.27 6.71 -11.41
CA GLY A 31 -6.22 7.02 -10.34
C GLY A 31 -5.81 6.42 -8.99
N ASP A 32 -5.34 5.19 -8.99
CA ASP A 32 -4.87 4.50 -7.79
C ASP A 32 -3.57 5.14 -7.25
N GLU A 33 -2.65 5.59 -8.10
CA GLU A 33 -1.46 6.35 -7.69
C GLU A 33 -1.82 7.70 -7.06
N ALA A 34 -2.79 8.42 -7.63
CA ALA A 34 -3.29 9.66 -7.04
C ALA A 34 -3.97 9.42 -5.67
N GLU A 35 -4.72 8.32 -5.54
CA GLU A 35 -5.34 7.92 -4.28
C GLU A 35 -4.28 7.62 -3.20
N LEU A 36 -3.12 7.05 -3.53
CA LEU A 36 -2.01 6.87 -2.57
C LEU A 36 -1.54 8.21 -1.98
N GLY A 37 -1.36 9.23 -2.82
CA GLY A 37 -1.03 10.58 -2.36
C GLY A 37 -2.11 11.15 -1.46
N ARG A 38 -3.38 10.99 -1.84
CA ARG A 38 -4.52 11.46 -1.06
C ARG A 38 -4.65 10.77 0.30
N LEU A 39 -4.29 9.49 0.41
CA LEU A 39 -4.31 8.74 1.67
C LEU A 39 -3.21 9.21 2.62
N GLN A 40 -2.02 9.51 2.09
CA GLN A 40 -0.92 10.09 2.86
C GLN A 40 -1.31 11.44 3.47
N SER A 41 -1.78 12.39 2.65
CA SER A 41 -2.21 13.69 3.16
C SER A 41 -3.33 13.58 4.20
N LYS A 42 -4.27 12.62 4.04
CA LYS A 42 -5.30 12.39 5.06
C LYS A 42 -4.76 11.80 6.35
N ALA A 43 -3.72 10.96 6.30
CA ALA A 43 -3.09 10.47 7.52
C ALA A 43 -2.36 11.59 8.25
N GLU A 44 -1.65 12.44 7.52
CA GLU A 44 -0.97 13.62 8.07
C GLU A 44 -1.97 14.60 8.70
N GLU A 45 -3.09 14.87 8.02
CA GLU A 45 -4.18 15.68 8.56
C GLU A 45 -4.79 15.05 9.82
N ALA A 46 -5.02 13.74 9.81
CA ALA A 46 -5.53 13.03 10.98
C ALA A 46 -4.57 13.12 12.18
N ILE A 47 -3.26 12.96 11.96
CA ILE A 47 -2.25 13.17 13.01
C ILE A 47 -2.25 14.61 13.51
N GLY A 48 -2.33 15.60 12.62
CA GLY A 48 -2.44 17.02 12.99
C GLY A 48 -3.67 17.34 13.84
N ASN A 49 -4.71 16.49 13.76
CA ASN A 49 -5.94 16.58 14.54
C ASN A 49 -5.97 15.62 15.75
N ASP A 50 -4.82 15.11 16.19
CA ASP A 50 -4.69 14.13 17.28
C ASP A 50 -5.50 12.84 17.07
N ASP A 51 -5.76 12.45 15.82
CA ASP A 51 -6.45 11.23 15.42
C ASP A 51 -5.48 10.19 14.84
N ALA A 52 -4.68 9.61 15.74
CA ALA A 52 -3.76 8.53 15.38
C ALA A 52 -4.47 7.25 14.89
N ASP A 53 -5.73 7.02 15.29
CA ASP A 53 -6.48 5.84 14.82
C ASP A 53 -6.93 6.04 13.37
N GLY A 54 -7.44 7.22 13.04
CA GLY A 54 -7.75 7.62 11.67
C GLY A 54 -6.53 7.62 10.76
N ALA A 55 -5.38 8.10 11.25
CA ALA A 55 -4.12 8.05 10.52
C ALA A 55 -3.67 6.60 10.23
N ALA A 56 -3.78 5.71 11.21
CA ALA A 56 -3.48 4.28 11.03
C ALA A 56 -4.38 3.65 9.97
N MET A 57 -5.68 3.97 9.96
CA MET A 57 -6.61 3.48 8.96
C MET A 57 -6.25 3.94 7.54
N MET A 58 -5.88 5.22 7.36
CA MET A 58 -5.49 5.74 6.04
C MET A 58 -4.21 5.09 5.53
N MET A 59 -3.21 4.90 6.40
CA MET A 59 -1.96 4.22 6.03
C MET A 59 -2.15 2.73 5.77
N GLY A 60 -3.02 2.06 6.53
CA GLY A 60 -3.39 0.67 6.25
C GLY A 60 -4.04 0.52 4.86
N ARG A 61 -4.91 1.46 4.47
CA ARG A 61 -5.48 1.51 3.12
C ARG A 61 -4.43 1.79 2.06
N ALA A 62 -3.50 2.70 2.33
CA ALA A 62 -2.41 3.02 1.40
C ALA A 62 -1.50 1.80 1.17
N ALA A 63 -1.16 1.07 2.23
CA ALA A 63 -0.38 -0.17 2.15
C ALA A 63 -1.08 -1.22 1.27
N LEU A 64 -2.39 -1.44 1.48
CA LEU A 64 -3.16 -2.38 0.67
C LEU A 64 -3.22 -1.96 -0.80
N LEU A 65 -3.38 -0.67 -1.08
CA LEU A 65 -3.40 -0.15 -2.45
C LEU A 65 -2.02 -0.29 -3.13
N ALA A 66 -0.93 0.01 -2.42
CA ALA A 66 0.43 -0.21 -2.90
C ALA A 66 0.67 -1.70 -3.22
N ALA A 67 0.21 -2.60 -2.36
CA ALA A 67 0.27 -4.05 -2.60
C ALA A 67 -0.51 -4.47 -3.86
N GLN A 68 -1.70 -3.89 -4.07
CA GLN A 68 -2.51 -4.16 -5.25
C GLN A 68 -1.85 -3.64 -6.53
N LEU A 69 -1.27 -2.43 -6.49
CA LEU A 69 -0.50 -1.87 -7.59
C LEU A 69 0.71 -2.74 -7.92
N GLY A 70 1.45 -3.21 -6.90
CA GLY A 70 2.59 -4.09 -7.10
C GLY A 70 2.27 -5.40 -7.82
N LYS A 71 1.03 -5.91 -7.72
CA LYS A 71 0.56 -7.09 -8.47
C LYS A 71 0.28 -6.81 -9.95
N ARG A 72 0.07 -5.54 -10.31
CA ARG A 72 -0.23 -5.10 -11.68
C ARG A 72 1.01 -4.63 -12.42
N GLU A 73 2.04 -4.23 -11.70
CA GLU A 73 3.32 -3.79 -12.23
C GLU A 73 4.27 -4.95 -12.55
N ALA A 74 5.28 -4.68 -13.36
CA ALA A 74 6.37 -5.61 -13.67
C ALA A 74 7.76 -4.96 -13.43
N GLY A 75 8.78 -5.80 -13.25
CA GLY A 75 10.17 -5.37 -13.10
C GLY A 75 10.41 -4.48 -11.87
N SER A 76 11.21 -3.43 -12.02
CA SER A 76 11.58 -2.52 -10.93
C SER A 76 10.39 -1.83 -10.28
N LYS A 77 9.29 -1.59 -11.01
CA LYS A 77 8.08 -0.99 -10.44
C LYS A 77 7.41 -1.90 -9.41
N THR A 78 7.42 -3.22 -9.61
CA THR A 78 6.93 -4.18 -8.61
C THR A 78 7.72 -4.10 -7.32
N ALA A 79 9.06 -4.04 -7.42
CA ALA A 79 9.93 -3.91 -6.25
C ALA A 79 9.69 -2.57 -5.53
N PHE A 80 9.55 -1.48 -6.28
CA PHE A 80 9.21 -0.17 -5.73
C PHE A 80 7.88 -0.20 -4.96
N ARG A 81 6.83 -0.79 -5.53
CA ARG A 81 5.52 -0.90 -4.87
C ARG A 81 5.55 -1.76 -3.61
N LYS A 82 6.40 -2.81 -3.57
CA LYS A 82 6.63 -3.61 -2.35
C LYS A 82 7.33 -2.79 -1.26
N SER A 83 8.38 -2.04 -1.62
CA SER A 83 9.04 -1.12 -0.68
C SER A 83 8.07 -0.04 -0.17
N GLN A 84 7.19 0.45 -1.05
CA GLN A 84 6.18 1.44 -0.68
C GLN A 84 5.11 0.86 0.26
N GLU A 85 4.64 -0.35 0.00
CA GLU A 85 3.76 -1.09 0.94
C GLU A 85 4.41 -1.22 2.32
N ALA A 86 5.68 -1.66 2.36
CA ALA A 86 6.43 -1.86 3.59
C ALA A 86 6.55 -0.57 4.43
N LEU A 87 6.82 0.56 3.76
CA LEU A 87 6.82 1.86 4.42
C LEU A 87 5.45 2.21 5.01
N PHE A 88 4.36 2.06 4.24
CA PHE A 88 3.01 2.37 4.72
C PHE A 88 2.55 1.44 5.85
N ARG A 89 2.97 0.16 5.85
CA ARG A 89 2.74 -0.76 6.98
C ARG A 89 3.44 -0.29 8.24
N SER A 90 4.67 0.23 8.11
CA SER A 90 5.37 0.80 9.26
C SER A 90 4.60 1.97 9.86
N GLN A 91 4.14 2.90 9.01
CA GLN A 91 3.37 4.06 9.45
C GLN A 91 2.04 3.66 10.11
N GLU A 92 1.29 2.72 9.51
CA GLU A 92 0.06 2.18 10.08
C GLU A 92 0.28 1.62 11.49
N HIS A 93 1.28 0.76 11.65
CA HIS A 93 1.59 0.15 12.94
C HIS A 93 2.07 1.18 13.98
N THR A 94 2.81 2.19 13.55
CA THR A 94 3.27 3.28 14.43
C THR A 94 2.10 4.11 14.93
N TYR A 95 1.23 4.57 14.04
CA TYR A 95 0.04 5.33 14.42
C TYR A 95 -0.92 4.51 15.28
N ARG A 96 -1.07 3.22 14.98
CA ARG A 96 -1.85 2.31 15.81
C ARG A 96 -1.27 2.20 17.21
N ALA A 97 0.04 2.11 17.35
CA ALA A 97 0.71 2.10 18.66
C ALA A 97 0.43 3.39 19.44
N MET A 98 0.50 4.55 18.79
CA MET A 98 0.17 5.85 19.40
C MET A 98 -1.29 5.90 19.86
N ALA A 99 -2.23 5.44 19.04
CA ALA A 99 -3.65 5.38 19.39
C ALA A 99 -3.90 4.45 20.59
N LEU A 100 -3.26 3.27 20.62
CA LEU A 100 -3.34 2.33 21.75
C LEU A 100 -2.76 2.92 23.03
N PHE A 101 -1.60 3.58 22.96
CA PHE A 101 -0.95 4.20 24.11
C PHE A 101 -1.82 5.32 24.71
N ARG A 102 -2.38 6.18 23.86
CA ARG A 102 -3.31 7.23 24.29
C ARG A 102 -4.59 6.67 24.92
N ARG A 103 -5.19 5.63 24.33
CA ARG A 103 -6.37 4.95 24.90
C ARG A 103 -6.08 4.32 26.26
N ALA A 104 -4.85 3.88 26.50
CA ALA A 104 -4.39 3.36 27.79
C ALA A 104 -4.02 4.47 28.80
N GLY A 105 -4.24 5.75 28.47
CA GLY A 105 -3.94 6.88 29.35
C GLY A 105 -2.46 7.27 29.39
N GLY A 106 -1.64 6.82 28.44
CA GLY A 106 -0.22 7.18 28.35
C GLY A 106 0.64 6.61 29.48
N GLN A 107 0.23 5.48 30.06
CA GLN A 107 0.97 4.85 31.16
C GLN A 107 2.25 4.20 30.68
N LEU A 108 3.34 4.46 31.39
CA LEU A 108 4.65 3.85 31.17
C LEU A 108 4.93 2.75 32.22
N PRO A 109 5.61 1.64 31.84
CA PRO A 109 5.95 1.26 30.48
C PRO A 109 4.69 0.95 29.65
N ALA A 110 4.77 1.16 28.34
CA ALA A 110 3.64 0.90 27.47
C ALA A 110 3.23 -0.58 27.48
N SER A 111 1.97 -0.85 27.14
CA SER A 111 1.47 -2.22 27.11
C SER A 111 2.13 -3.07 26.01
N SER A 112 2.08 -4.38 26.17
CA SER A 112 2.59 -5.33 25.17
C SER A 112 1.96 -5.14 23.78
N GLY A 113 0.70 -4.70 23.71
CA GLY A 113 0.04 -4.38 22.44
C GLY A 113 0.63 -3.16 21.74
N VAL A 114 1.02 -2.13 22.50
CA VAL A 114 1.71 -0.93 21.97
C VAL A 114 3.09 -1.32 21.48
N CYS A 115 3.89 -1.99 22.32
CA CYS A 115 5.25 -2.38 21.97
C CYS A 115 5.31 -3.41 20.84
N GLY A 116 4.37 -4.36 20.79
CA GLY A 116 4.22 -5.28 19.68
C GLY A 116 3.90 -4.57 18.37
N SER A 117 3.06 -3.54 18.40
CA SER A 117 2.78 -2.72 17.22
C SER A 117 4.03 -1.97 16.73
N LEU A 118 4.83 -1.40 17.63
CA LEU A 118 6.09 -0.75 17.27
C LEU A 118 7.15 -1.73 16.73
N ALA A 119 7.19 -2.95 17.26
CA ALA A 119 8.06 -4.00 16.73
C ALA A 119 7.68 -4.39 15.29
N LEU A 120 6.38 -4.47 14.98
CA LEU A 120 5.89 -4.67 13.61
C LEU A 120 6.22 -3.48 12.71
N ALA A 121 6.11 -2.26 13.22
CA ALA A 121 6.49 -1.06 12.48
C ALA A 121 7.97 -1.08 12.10
N ARG A 122 8.85 -1.41 13.04
CA ARG A 122 10.29 -1.55 12.83
C ARG A 122 10.62 -2.66 11.83
N THR A 123 9.98 -3.82 11.98
CA THR A 123 10.17 -4.97 11.08
C THR A 123 9.79 -4.61 9.65
N SER A 124 8.67 -3.90 9.48
CA SER A 124 8.19 -3.47 8.15
C SER A 124 9.20 -2.55 7.44
N LEU A 125 9.90 -1.66 8.16
CA LEU A 125 10.97 -0.84 7.57
C LEU A 125 12.20 -1.64 7.12
N GLY A 126 12.39 -2.85 7.65
CA GLY A 126 13.41 -3.78 7.17
C GLY A 126 13.09 -4.40 5.81
N HIS A 127 11.85 -4.26 5.32
CA HIS A 127 11.42 -4.73 4.02
C HIS A 127 11.47 -3.64 2.93
N VAL A 128 11.87 -2.42 3.27
CA VAL A 128 12.16 -1.37 2.28
C VAL A 128 13.53 -1.65 1.67
N THR A 129 13.55 -2.08 0.41
CA THR A 129 14.76 -2.47 -0.31
C THR A 129 15.10 -1.46 -1.41
N GLU A 130 16.39 -1.30 -1.70
CA GLU A 130 16.87 -0.53 -2.84
C GLU A 130 16.54 -1.21 -4.17
N LEU A 131 16.16 -0.42 -5.17
CA LEU A 131 15.99 -0.91 -6.54
C LEU A 131 17.34 -1.26 -7.16
N ASP A 132 17.40 -2.40 -7.84
CA ASP A 132 18.60 -2.85 -8.54
C ASP A 132 18.96 -1.89 -9.69
N SER A 133 20.07 -1.15 -9.51
CA SER A 133 20.56 -0.13 -10.44
C SER A 133 21.14 -0.70 -11.74
N SER A 134 21.22 -2.03 -11.89
CA SER A 134 21.81 -2.70 -13.05
C SER A 134 20.88 -2.81 -14.27
N ALA A 135 19.59 -2.51 -14.13
CA ALA A 135 18.63 -2.50 -15.23
C ALA A 135 18.44 -1.07 -15.82
N PRO A 136 18.09 -0.91 -17.11
CA PRO A 136 17.66 0.38 -17.64
C PRO A 136 16.39 0.82 -16.89
N GLN A 137 16.54 1.73 -15.94
CA GLN A 137 15.43 2.26 -15.16
C GLN A 137 15.00 3.63 -15.65
N ASP A 138 13.71 3.90 -15.54
CA ASP A 138 13.16 5.25 -15.65
C ASP A 138 13.80 6.13 -14.56
N THR A 139 14.45 7.23 -14.96
CA THR A 139 15.09 8.17 -14.04
C THR A 139 14.12 8.69 -12.98
N ARG A 140 12.83 8.82 -13.34
CA ARG A 140 11.79 9.22 -12.39
C ARG A 140 11.58 8.18 -11.29
N LEU A 141 11.61 6.90 -11.63
CA LEU A 141 11.44 5.81 -10.67
C LEU A 141 12.62 5.74 -9.69
N LEU A 142 13.84 6.00 -10.16
CA LEU A 142 15.03 6.09 -9.30
C LEU A 142 14.96 7.26 -8.31
N GLU A 143 14.46 8.43 -8.75
CA GLU A 143 14.23 9.58 -7.87
C GLU A 143 13.12 9.30 -6.84
N GLU A 144 12.05 8.62 -7.24
CA GLU A 144 10.98 8.18 -6.34
C GLU A 144 11.48 7.16 -5.32
N ASP A 145 12.27 6.18 -5.73
CA ASP A 145 12.89 5.20 -4.85
C ASP A 145 13.83 5.86 -3.82
N THR A 146 14.65 6.81 -4.28
CA THR A 146 15.55 7.56 -3.39
C THR A 146 14.77 8.31 -2.32
N ARG A 147 13.66 8.98 -2.71
CA ARG A 147 12.77 9.66 -1.76
C ARG A 147 12.07 8.69 -0.82
N LEU A 148 11.63 7.54 -1.32
CA LEU A 148 11.00 6.50 -0.51
C LEU A 148 11.96 5.97 0.56
N ARG A 149 13.21 5.71 0.20
CA ARG A 149 14.24 5.27 1.14
C ARG A 149 14.57 6.32 2.19
N ALA A 150 14.73 7.58 1.78
CA ALA A 150 14.93 8.68 2.72
C ALA A 150 13.75 8.81 3.72
N SER A 151 12.52 8.60 3.24
CA SER A 151 11.33 8.55 4.10
C SER A 151 11.39 7.35 5.07
N ALA A 152 11.76 6.17 4.60
CA ALA A 152 11.91 4.98 5.45
C ALA A 152 13.00 5.16 6.52
N ASP A 153 14.11 5.82 6.20
CA ASP A 153 15.16 6.13 7.17
C ASP A 153 14.69 7.13 8.23
N THR A 154 13.92 8.15 7.81
CA THR A 154 13.28 9.10 8.72
C THR A 154 12.30 8.37 9.65
N TRP A 155 11.46 7.51 9.09
CA TRP A 155 10.50 6.72 9.88
C TRP A 155 11.18 5.73 10.83
N ARG A 156 12.37 5.21 10.48
CA ARG A 156 13.15 4.37 11.40
C ARG A 156 13.55 5.14 12.66
N GLN A 157 13.98 6.39 12.50
CA GLN A 157 14.30 7.27 13.63
C GLN A 157 13.05 7.58 14.47
N VAL A 158 11.91 7.85 13.82
CA VAL A 158 10.63 8.08 14.51
C VAL A 158 10.23 6.85 15.33
N VAL A 159 10.24 5.66 14.73
CA VAL A 159 9.88 4.41 15.41
C VAL A 159 10.80 4.12 16.58
N ASP A 160 12.12 4.24 16.38
CA ASP A 160 13.11 4.00 17.45
C ASP A 160 12.96 5.03 18.59
N SER A 161 12.63 6.29 18.27
CA SER A 161 12.33 7.31 19.27
C SER A 161 11.09 6.96 20.08
N ILE A 162 10.00 6.54 19.44
CA ILE A 162 8.76 6.17 20.14
C ILE A 162 8.97 4.91 20.99
N ILE A 163 9.72 3.92 20.50
CA ILE A 163 10.09 2.72 21.29
C ILE A 163 10.81 3.13 22.58
N ALA A 164 11.77 4.05 22.49
CA ALA A 164 12.49 4.56 23.64
C ALA A 164 11.56 5.35 24.58
N GLU A 165 10.75 6.26 24.05
CA GLU A 165 9.81 7.08 24.84
C GLU A 165 8.77 6.23 25.58
N TYR A 166 8.27 5.18 24.92
CA TYR A 166 7.22 4.31 25.46
C TYR A 166 7.77 3.20 26.37
N HIS A 167 9.09 3.16 26.58
CA HIS A 167 9.80 2.12 27.34
C HIS A 167 9.47 0.70 26.86
N CYS A 168 9.49 0.50 25.54
CA CYS A 168 9.34 -0.82 24.94
C CYS A 168 10.69 -1.54 24.97
N LEU A 169 10.84 -2.43 25.96
CA LEU A 169 12.02 -3.26 26.23
C LEU A 169 11.97 -4.61 25.50
#